data_AF-A0A925I187-F1
#
_entry.id   AF-A0A925I187-F1
#
_cell.length_a   1.000
_cell.length_b   1.000
_cell.length_c   1.000
_cell.angle_alpha   90.00
_cell.angle_beta   90.00
_cell.angle_gamma   90.00
#
_symmetry.space_group_name_H-M   'P 1'
#
loop_
_entity.id
_entity.type
_entity.pdbx_description
1 polymer ?
#
loop_
_entity_poly.entity_id
_entity_poly.type
_entity_poly.pdbx_seq_one_letter_code
_entity_poly.pdbx_strand_id
1 'polypeptide(L)'
;MDPSDAISLTQQAITTALLLGAPLLLVGMAVGLLIGLAQALTQVQDQTVAFVPKIVAMFIALLLCLPWMTQKMIEYSELLITNIPKTISGG
;
A
#
# COMPACT_ATOMS: atom_id res chain seq x y z
N MET A 1 -28.63 -3.28 7.56
CA MET A 1 -27.23 -3.08 7.96
C MET A 1 -27.10 -3.55 9.39
N ASP A 2 -26.81 -4.84 9.54
CA ASP A 2 -26.46 -5.38 10.85
C ASP A 2 -25.04 -4.94 11.21
N PRO A 3 -24.71 -4.82 12.52
CA PRO A 3 -23.35 -4.47 12.97
C PRO A 3 -22.26 -5.39 12.38
N SER A 4 -22.60 -6.64 12.08
CA SER A 4 -21.72 -7.63 11.42
C SER A 4 -21.32 -7.23 9.99
N ASP A 5 -22.21 -6.58 9.25
CA ASP A 5 -21.94 -6.14 7.87
C ASP A 5 -20.92 -5.00 7.87
N ALA A 6 -21.08 -4.05 8.80
CA ALA A 6 -20.14 -2.94 8.96
C ALA A 6 -18.73 -3.44 9.34
N ILE A 7 -18.64 -4.45 10.21
CA ILE A 7 -17.37 -5.06 10.61
C ILE A 7 -16.69 -5.77 9.43
N SER A 8 -17.43 -6.58 8.67
CA SER A 8 -16.87 -7.29 7.52
C SER A 8 -16.42 -6.36 6.39
N LEU A 9 -17.16 -5.27 6.15
CA LEU A 9 -16.79 -4.23 5.20
C LEU A 9 -15.49 -3.54 5.59
N THR A 10 -15.35 -3.20 6.87
CA THR A 10 -14.15 -2.57 7.44
C THR A 10 -12.95 -3.53 7.36
N GLN A 11 -13.16 -4.82 7.64
CA GLN A 11 -12.11 -5.83 7.51
C GLN A 11 -11.60 -5.91 6.06
N GLN A 12 -12.50 -5.98 5.07
CA GLN A 12 -12.10 -5.97 3.66
C GLN A 12 -11.38 -4.69 3.25
N ALA A 13 -11.82 -3.52 3.76
CA ALA A 13 -11.15 -2.25 3.51
C ALA A 13 -9.69 -2.27 4.00
N ILE A 14 -9.49 -2.72 5.25
CA ILE A 14 -8.16 -2.81 5.87
C ILE A 14 -7.28 -3.82 5.13
N THR A 15 -7.80 -5.00 4.80
CA THR A 15 -7.05 -6.01 4.04
C THR A 15 -6.64 -5.50 2.66
N THR A 16 -7.54 -4.79 1.96
CA THR A 16 -7.25 -4.21 0.65
C THR A 16 -6.18 -3.12 0.76
N ALA A 17 -6.30 -2.23 1.75
CA ALA A 17 -5.30 -1.18 2.02
C ALA A 17 -3.92 -1.77 2.36
N LEU A 18 -3.89 -2.85 3.16
CA LEU A 18 -2.66 -3.54 3.52
C LEU A 18 -2.01 -4.19 2.29
N LEU A 19 -2.81 -4.83 1.43
CA LEU A 19 -2.34 -5.44 0.19
C LEU A 19 -1.74 -4.39 -0.76
N LEU A 20 -2.40 -3.23 -0.88
CA LEU A 20 -1.94 -2.09 -1.67
C LEU A 20 -0.63 -1.50 -1.13
N GLY A 21 -0.47 -1.42 0.19
CA GLY A 21 0.72 -0.89 0.85
C GLY A 21 1.90 -1.87 0.91
N ALA A 22 1.65 -3.18 0.93
CA ALA A 22 2.67 -4.22 1.04
C ALA A 22 3.84 -4.10 0.04
N PRO A 23 3.62 -3.94 -1.29
CA PRO A 23 4.73 -3.83 -2.24
C PRO A 23 5.56 -2.57 -2.02
N LEU A 24 4.93 -1.43 -1.70
CA LEU A 24 5.65 -0.19 -1.40
C LEU A 24 6.49 -0.34 -0.12
N LEU A 25 5.92 -0.94 0.93
CA LEU A 25 6.62 -1.20 2.19
C LEU A 25 7.84 -2.12 1.98
N LEU A 26 7.69 -3.21 1.24
CA LEU A 26 8.78 -4.13 0.95
C LEU A 26 9.93 -3.45 0.22
N VAL A 27 9.63 -2.64 -0.81
CA VAL A 27 10.68 -1.91 -1.53
C VAL A 27 11.33 -0.85 -0.62
N GLY A 28 10.52 -0.11 0.15
CA GLY A 28 11.03 0.89 1.08
C GLY A 28 11.94 0.29 2.16
N MET A 29 11.60 -0.90 2.66
CA MET A 29 12.42 -1.64 3.63
C MET A 29 13.72 -2.15 3.00
N ALA A 30 13.65 -2.79 1.84
CA ALA A 30 14.82 -3.32 1.15
C ALA A 30 15.83 -2.21 0.81
N VAL A 31 15.35 -1.12 0.22
CA VAL A 31 16.17 0.02 -0.16
C VAL A 31 16.70 0.76 1.08
N GLY A 32 15.87 0.96 2.10
CA GLY A 32 16.29 1.57 3.36
C GLY A 32 17.39 0.77 4.05
N LEU A 33 17.31 -0.56 4.03
CA LEU A 33 18.33 -1.45 4.58
C LEU A 33 19.64 -1.36 3.79
N LEU A 34 19.57 -1.43 2.45
CA LEU A 34 20.74 -1.36 1.58
C LEU A 34 21.49 -0.03 1.72
N ILE A 35 20.75 1.08 1.72
CA ILE A 35 21.33 2.42 1.89
C ILE A 35 21.89 2.58 3.30
N GLY A 36 21.17 2.15 4.34
CA GLY A 36 21.64 2.23 5.73
C GLY A 36 22.93 1.44 5.95
N LEU A 37 23.04 0.26 5.33
CA LEU A 37 24.27 -0.53 5.34
C LEU A 37 25.42 0.20 4.61
N ALA A 38 25.15 0.76 3.43
CA ALA A 38 26.15 1.53 2.69
C ALA A 38 26.66 2.75 3.47
N GLN A 39 25.77 3.47 4.16
CA GLN A 39 26.12 4.58 5.05
C GLN A 39 26.99 4.13 6.23
N ALA A 40 26.64 3.01 6.85
CA ALA A 40 27.41 2.46 7.96
C ALA A 40 28.82 2.04 7.53
N LEU A 41 28.97 1.45 6.34
CA LEU A 41 30.26 0.99 5.80
C LEU A 41 31.18 2.15 5.38
N THR A 42 30.63 3.24 4.83
CA THR A 42 31.42 4.39 4.36
C THR A 42 31.62 5.49 5.41
N GLN A 43 31.04 5.35 6.60
CA GLN A 43 31.04 6.35 7.68
C GLN A 43 30.45 7.72 7.28
N VAL A 44 29.70 7.79 6.17
CA VAL A 44 29.03 9.02 5.74
C VAL A 44 27.70 9.14 6.48
N GLN A 45 27.66 10.01 7.50
CA GLN A 45 26.45 10.31 8.28
C GLN A 45 25.60 11.45 7.70
N ASP A 46 25.86 11.86 6.46
CA ASP A 46 25.09 12.90 5.80
C ASP A 46 23.68 12.38 5.46
N GLN A 47 22.70 12.89 6.20
CA GLN A 47 21.29 12.50 6.09
C GLN A 47 20.73 12.74 4.68
N THR A 48 21.26 13.74 3.97
CA THR A 48 20.79 14.12 2.62
C THR A 48 21.16 13.07 1.56
N VAL A 49 22.31 12.40 1.71
CA VAL A 49 22.80 11.38 0.76
C VAL A 49 21.96 10.11 0.78
N ALA A 50 21.40 9.73 1.93
CA ALA A 50 20.46 8.60 2.00
C ALA A 50 19.05 8.93 1.52
N PHE A 51 18.67 10.21 1.57
CA PHE A 51 17.31 10.61 1.29
C PHE A 51 16.97 10.50 -0.20
N VAL A 52 17.89 10.96 -1.07
CA VAL A 52 17.66 11.00 -2.52
C VAL A 52 17.47 9.61 -3.14
N PRO A 53 18.36 8.63 -2.92
CA PRO A 53 18.22 7.30 -3.54
C PRO A 53 16.97 6.57 -3.02
N LYS A 54 16.60 6.80 -1.75
CA LYS A 54 15.39 6.22 -1.15
C LYS A 54 14.11 6.74 -1.81
N ILE A 55 14.01 8.06 -2.04
CA ILE A 55 12.87 8.66 -2.74
C ILE A 55 12.78 8.12 -4.17
N VAL A 56 13.89 8.10 -4.92
CA VAL A 56 13.89 7.62 -6.30
C VAL A 56 13.40 6.18 -6.37
N ALA A 57 13.87 5.32 -5.47
CA ALA A 57 13.42 3.92 -5.43
C ALA A 57 11.93 3.78 -5.05
N MET A 58 11.45 4.55 -4.08
CA MET A 58 10.01 4.58 -3.72
C MET A 58 9.15 5.07 -4.89
N PHE A 59 9.64 6.05 -5.65
CA PHE A 59 8.94 6.60 -6.81
C PHE A 59 8.86 5.58 -7.94
N ILE A 60 9.95 4.87 -8.23
CA ILE A 60 9.97 3.77 -9.21
C ILE A 60 9.02 2.65 -8.77
N ALA A 61 9.07 2.24 -7.50
CA ALA A 61 8.17 1.22 -6.96
C ALA A 61 6.70 1.61 -7.11
N LEU A 62 6.38 2.87 -6.81
CA LEU A 62 5.05 3.42 -6.98
C LEU A 62 4.63 3.39 -8.45
N LEU A 63 5.47 3.83 -9.39
CA LEU A 63 5.15 3.81 -10.82
C LEU A 63 4.90 2.39 -11.35
N LEU A 64 5.68 1.42 -10.90
CA LEU A 64 5.49 0.01 -11.29
C LEU A 64 4.24 -0.61 -10.67
N CYS A 65 3.92 -0.27 -9.41
CA CYS A 65 2.73 -0.76 -8.72
C CYS A 65 1.46 -0.01 -9.11
N LEU A 66 1.58 1.20 -9.67
CA LEU A 66 0.46 2.08 -10.01
C LEU A 66 -0.67 1.39 -10.79
N PRO A 67 -0.42 0.74 -11.96
CA PRO A 67 -1.50 0.10 -12.71
C PRO A 67 -2.20 -1.00 -11.92
N TRP A 68 -1.45 -1.79 -11.15
CA TRP A 68 -2.01 -2.85 -10.32
C TRP A 68 -2.82 -2.32 -9.14
N MET A 69 -2.32 -1.27 -8.47
CA MET A 69 -3.04 -0.60 -7.39
C MET A 69 -4.36 -0.01 -7.87
N THR A 70 -4.35 0.63 -9.05
CA THR A 70 -5.56 1.18 -9.67
C THR A 70 -6.56 0.06 -9.99
N GLN A 71 -6.12 -1.07 -10.55
CA GLN A 71 -7.01 -2.22 -10.79
C GLN A 71 -7.66 -2.72 -9.50
N LYS A 72 -6.89 -2.85 -8.42
CA LYS A 72 -7.41 -3.31 -7.12
C LYS A 72 -8.40 -2.32 -6.50
N MET A 73 -8.16 -1.02 -6.65
CA MET A 73 -9.10 0.01 -6.20
C MET A 73 -10.41 -0.02 -6.98
N ILE A 74 -10.35 -0.24 -8.30
CA ILE A 74 -11.55 -0.38 -9.14
C ILE A 74 -12.32 -1.64 -8.74
N GLU A 75 -11.66 -2.79 -8.59
CA GLU A 75 -12.28 -4.05 -8.17
C GLU A 75 -12.97 -3.92 -6.81
N TYR A 76 -12.31 -3.27 -5.84
CA TYR A 76 -12.91 -2.98 -4.54
C TYR A 76 -14.13 -2.05 -4.67
N SER A 77 -14.04 -1.00 -5.50
CA SER A 77 -15.15 -0.06 -5.72
C SER A 77 -16.36 -0.73 -6.38
N GLU A 78 -16.13 -1.60 -7.37
CA GLU A 78 -17.19 -2.40 -8.00
C GLU A 78 -17.85 -3.36 -7.02
N LEU A 79 -17.04 -3.99 -6.16
CA LEU A 79 -17.54 -4.87 -5.09
C LEU A 79 -18.41 -4.07 -4.13
N LEU A 80 -18.00 -2.88 -3.70
CA LEU A 80 -18.81 -2.00 -2.86
C LEU A 80 -20.13 -1.63 -3.53
N ILE A 81 -20.08 -1.11 -4.76
CA ILE A 81 -21.27 -0.64 -5.50
C ILE A 81 -22.24 -1.79 -5.75
N THR A 82 -21.75 -3.00 -5.99
CA THR A 82 -22.60 -4.19 -6.24
C THR A 82 -23.18 -4.77 -4.95
N ASN A 83 -22.47 -4.68 -3.82
CA ASN A 83 -22.92 -5.23 -2.54
C ASN A 83 -23.78 -4.26 -1.72
N ILE A 84 -23.69 -2.95 -1.97
CA ILE A 84 -24.55 -1.93 -1.33
C ILE A 84 -26.05 -2.19 -1.57
N PRO A 85 -26.54 -2.41 -2.81
CA PRO A 85 -27.95 -2.73 -3.06
C PRO A 85 -28.41 -4.00 -2.30
N LYS A 86 -27.54 -5.01 -2.18
CA LYS A 86 -27.83 -6.25 -1.44
C LYS A 86 -27.96 -6.03 0.07
N THR A 87 -27.17 -5.13 0.65
CA THR A 87 -27.23 -4.81 2.09
C THR A 87 -28.36 -3.85 2.46
N ILE A 88 -28.90 -3.10 1.49
CA ILE A 88 -30.04 -2.19 1.69
C ILE A 88 -31.38 -2.88 1.34
N SER A 89 -31.40 -3.78 0.36
CA SER A 89 -32.63 -4.42 -0.14
C SER A 89 -33.26 -5.44 0.82
N GLY A 90 -32.68 -5.69 2.00
CA GLY A 90 -33.28 -6.55 3.02
C GLY A 90 -33.45 -7.99 2.56
N GLY A 91 -32.40 -8.79 2.74
CA GLY A 91 -32.54 -10.19 3.12
C GLY A 91 -32.35 -10.27 4.63
#